data_AF-A0AAW0UKM0-F1
#
_entry.id   AF-A0AAW0UKM0-F1
#
_cell.length_a   1.000
_cell.length_b   1.000
_cell.length_c   1.000
_cell.angle_alpha   90.00
_cell.angle_beta   90.00
_cell.angle_gamma   90.00
#
_symmetry.space_group_name_H-M   'P 1'
#
loop_
_entity.id
_entity.type
_entity.pdbx_description
1 polymer ?
#
loop_
_entity_poly.entity_id
_entity_poly.type
_entity_poly.pdbx_seq_one_letter_code
_entity_poly.pdbx_strand_id
1 'polypeptide(L)'
;MLRAVLLAECALVLVLLLPAVPPARAALAWGNATDPDHPGTCLLRREGIRLKNGQEWYFPDCMVVSCYRDGNDMMIRYISCGKIGVPPSCTLIRDLSKPYPGCCGEVSCPKPKQPLLARFDRSARHD
;
A
#
# COMPACT_ATOMS: atom_id res chain seq x y z
N MET A 1 15.04 -18.05 37.19
CA MET A 1 15.95 -17.07 36.56
C MET A 1 16.12 -17.32 35.05
N LEU A 2 16.54 -18.52 34.61
CA LEU A 2 16.75 -18.84 33.19
C LEU A 2 15.54 -18.59 32.26
N ARG A 3 14.32 -18.91 32.73
CA ARG A 3 13.06 -18.67 31.98
C ARG A 3 12.74 -17.18 31.77
N ALA A 4 13.10 -16.31 32.71
CA ALA A 4 12.85 -14.87 32.58
C ALA A 4 13.83 -14.22 31.60
N VAL A 5 15.07 -14.71 31.54
CA VAL A 5 16.09 -14.28 30.58
C VAL A 5 15.70 -14.67 29.15
N LEU A 6 15.26 -15.91 28.94
CA LEU A 6 14.78 -16.38 27.63
C LEU A 6 13.56 -15.59 27.11
N LEU A 7 12.63 -15.22 28.00
CA LEU A 7 11.48 -14.40 27.63
C LEU A 7 11.87 -12.96 27.28
N ALA A 8 12.87 -12.39 27.98
CA ALA A 8 13.39 -11.06 27.69
C ALA A 8 14.15 -11.01 26.36
N GLU A 9 14.94 -12.04 26.04
CA GLU A 9 15.65 -12.15 24.76
C GLU A 9 14.68 -12.32 23.58
N CYS A 10 13.65 -13.18 23.71
CA CYS A 10 12.60 -13.31 22.71
C CYS A 10 11.84 -11.99 22.50
N ALA A 11 11.54 -11.26 23.58
CA ALA A 11 10.88 -9.95 23.48
C ALA A 11 11.76 -8.91 22.79
N LEU A 12 13.07 -8.89 23.07
CA LEU A 12 14.03 -7.97 22.46
C LEU A 12 14.19 -8.24 20.95
N VAL A 13 14.27 -9.51 20.56
CA VAL A 13 14.33 -9.93 19.15
C VAL A 13 13.04 -9.53 18.42
N LEU A 14 11.87 -9.71 19.04
CA LEU A 14 10.59 -9.32 18.45
C LEU A 14 10.49 -7.80 18.25
N VAL A 15 10.93 -7.01 19.24
CA VAL A 15 10.96 -5.53 19.19
C VAL A 15 11.88 -5.00 18.08
N LEU A 16 13.03 -5.65 17.86
CA LEU A 16 13.99 -5.25 16.83
C LEU A 16 13.53 -5.54 15.39
N LEU A 17 12.59 -6.46 15.19
CA LEU A 17 12.09 -6.85 13.86
C LEU A 17 10.84 -6.07 13.40
N LEU A 18 10.20 -5.31 14.29
CA LEU A 18 9.02 -4.49 13.97
C LEU A 18 9.22 -3.29 13.01
N PRO A 19 10.40 -2.62 12.89
CA PRO A 19 10.49 -1.41 12.08
C PRO A 19 10.68 -1.63 10.57
N ALA A 20 10.77 -2.87 10.09
CA ALA A 20 11.08 -3.15 8.68
C ALA A 20 9.85 -3.24 7.75
N VAL A 21 8.64 -3.00 8.24
CA VAL A 21 7.44 -3.07 7.40
C VAL A 21 7.22 -1.71 6.72
N PRO A 22 7.49 -1.56 5.40
CA PRO A 22 7.13 -0.33 4.70
C PRO A 22 5.61 -0.13 4.82
N PRO A 23 5.14 1.11 5.09
CA PRO A 23 3.71 1.36 5.19
C PRO A 23 3.07 1.08 3.82
N ALA A 24 2.16 0.10 3.77
CA ALA A 24 1.32 -0.13 2.61
C ALA A 24 0.42 1.09 2.41
N ARG A 25 0.86 2.02 1.55
CA ARG A 25 0.07 3.19 1.15
C ARG A 25 -0.91 2.77 0.06
N ALA A 26 -1.91 2.00 0.44
CA ALA A 26 -3.09 1.73 -0.38
C ALA A 26 -4.30 2.37 0.29
N ALA A 27 -5.20 2.94 -0.51
CA ALA A 27 -6.54 3.29 -0.04
C ALA A 27 -7.43 2.07 -0.26
N LEU A 28 -7.95 1.53 0.84
CA LEU A 28 -8.76 0.32 0.88
C LEU A 28 -10.19 0.67 1.25
N ALA A 29 -11.14 0.11 0.51
CA ALA A 29 -12.55 0.08 0.89
C ALA A 29 -13.09 -1.34 0.70
N TRP A 30 -13.96 -1.78 1.58
CA TRP A 30 -14.65 -3.07 1.46
C TRP A 30 -16.15 -2.92 1.67
N GLY A 31 -16.93 -3.91 1.25
CA GLY A 31 -18.35 -3.96 1.52
C GLY A 31 -18.91 -5.37 1.37
N ASN A 32 -20.05 -5.61 2.01
CA ASN A 32 -20.85 -6.80 1.72
C ASN A 32 -21.45 -6.66 0.31
N ALA A 33 -21.31 -7.72 -0.47
CA ALA A 33 -21.79 -7.85 -1.84
C ALA A 33 -22.67 -9.12 -2.01
N THR A 34 -23.16 -9.69 -0.91
CA THR A 34 -24.07 -10.83 -0.92
C THR A 34 -25.34 -10.47 -1.67
N ASP A 35 -25.63 -11.25 -2.70
CA ASP A 35 -26.79 -11.12 -3.59
C ASP A 35 -27.50 -12.48 -3.61
N PRO A 36 -28.66 -12.62 -2.93
CA PRO A 36 -29.39 -13.89 -2.86
C PRO A 36 -29.79 -14.45 -4.22
N ASP A 37 -30.05 -13.57 -5.19
CA ASP A 37 -30.46 -13.96 -6.55
C ASP A 37 -29.25 -14.43 -7.39
N HIS A 38 -28.04 -14.05 -6.99
CA HIS A 38 -26.80 -14.35 -7.71
C HIS A 38 -25.69 -14.81 -6.75
N PRO A 39 -25.85 -15.98 -6.11
CA PRO A 39 -24.91 -16.48 -5.11
C PRO A 39 -23.51 -16.69 -5.70
N GLY A 40 -22.48 -16.43 -4.89
CA GLY A 40 -21.08 -16.62 -5.30
C GLY A 40 -20.52 -15.53 -6.21
N THR A 41 -21.23 -14.41 -6.36
CA THR A 41 -20.82 -13.29 -7.18
C THR A 41 -20.87 -11.95 -6.44
N CYS A 42 -20.14 -10.97 -6.92
CA CYS A 42 -20.19 -9.57 -6.49
C CYS A 42 -20.58 -8.69 -7.68
N LEU A 43 -21.51 -7.75 -7.47
CA LEU A 43 -21.93 -6.80 -8.50
C LEU A 43 -21.24 -5.44 -8.30
N LEU A 44 -20.45 -5.01 -9.28
CA LEU A 44 -19.98 -3.64 -9.44
C LEU A 44 -21.16 -2.80 -9.94
N ARG A 45 -21.95 -2.25 -9.01
CA ARG A 45 -23.25 -1.63 -9.34
C ARG A 45 -23.16 -0.49 -10.36
N ARG A 46 -22.09 0.30 -10.30
CA ARG A 46 -21.91 1.46 -11.19
C ARG A 46 -21.57 1.04 -12.62
N GLU A 47 -20.76 -0.01 -12.76
CA GLU A 47 -20.28 -0.51 -14.05
C GLU A 47 -21.20 -1.60 -14.65
N GLY A 48 -22.10 -2.18 -13.84
CA GLY A 48 -22.93 -3.31 -14.26
C GLY A 48 -22.15 -4.61 -14.44
N ILE A 49 -20.95 -4.71 -13.84
CA ILE A 49 -20.05 -5.86 -14.00
C ILE A 49 -20.24 -6.83 -12.84
N ARG A 50 -20.38 -8.11 -13.15
CA ARG A 50 -20.52 -9.18 -12.15
C ARG A 50 -19.24 -10.02 -12.11
N LEU A 51 -18.63 -10.08 -10.93
CA LEU A 51 -17.41 -10.84 -10.66
C LEU A 51 -17.77 -12.12 -9.90
N LYS A 52 -17.18 -13.25 -10.28
CA LYS A 52 -17.23 -14.50 -9.51
C LYS A 52 -16.27 -14.41 -8.32
N ASN A 53 -16.51 -15.25 -7.32
CA ASN A 53 -15.55 -15.45 -6.22
C ASN A 53 -14.12 -15.70 -6.75
N GLY A 54 -13.15 -14.96 -6.22
CA GLY A 54 -11.75 -15.01 -6.61
C GLY A 54 -11.39 -14.16 -7.83
N GLN A 55 -12.35 -13.54 -8.51
CA GLN A 55 -12.06 -12.67 -9.65
C GLN A 55 -11.71 -11.25 -9.22
N GLU A 56 -10.85 -10.65 -10.04
CA GLU A 56 -10.46 -9.26 -9.94
C GLU A 56 -10.87 -8.47 -11.20
N TRP A 57 -11.09 -7.18 -11.02
CA TRP A 57 -11.33 -6.22 -12.09
C TRP A 57 -10.39 -5.03 -11.95
N TYR A 58 -9.79 -4.61 -13.06
CA TYR A 58 -8.81 -3.53 -13.11
C TYR A 58 -9.42 -2.32 -13.79
N PHE A 59 -9.41 -1.18 -13.09
CA PHE A 59 -9.87 0.09 -13.62
C PHE A 59 -8.73 0.91 -14.23
N PRO A 60 -9.02 1.72 -15.26
CA PRO A 60 -8.02 2.61 -15.89
C PRO A 60 -7.42 3.66 -14.94
N ASP A 61 -8.10 4.00 -13.84
CA ASP A 61 -7.67 5.01 -12.86
C ASP A 61 -6.73 4.45 -11.78
N CYS A 62 -6.08 3.31 -12.06
CA CYS A 62 -5.14 2.64 -11.18
C CYS A 62 -5.78 2.14 -9.88
N MET A 63 -6.86 1.38 -10.05
CA MET A 63 -7.58 0.72 -8.98
C MET A 63 -7.86 -0.73 -9.38
N VAL A 64 -7.80 -1.63 -8.40
CA VAL A 64 -8.22 -3.02 -8.55
C VAL A 64 -9.36 -3.32 -7.59
N VAL A 65 -10.30 -4.14 -8.05
CA VAL A 65 -11.42 -4.61 -7.24
C VAL A 65 -11.41 -6.11 -7.21
N SER A 66 -11.50 -6.71 -6.03
CA SER A 66 -11.57 -8.16 -5.86
C SER A 66 -12.90 -8.58 -5.23
N CYS A 67 -13.47 -9.66 -5.78
CA CYS A 67 -14.62 -10.34 -5.22
C CYS A 67 -14.16 -11.59 -4.49
N TYR A 68 -14.52 -11.75 -3.22
CA TYR A 68 -14.11 -12.91 -2.44
C TYR A 68 -15.20 -13.35 -1.47
N ARG A 69 -15.19 -14.63 -1.10
CA ARG A 69 -16.06 -15.20 -0.08
C ARG A 69 -15.44 -15.00 1.31
N ASP A 70 -16.25 -14.53 2.25
CA ASP A 70 -15.93 -14.50 3.67
C ASP A 70 -17.04 -15.21 4.45
N GLY A 71 -16.78 -16.44 4.89
CA GLY A 71 -17.82 -17.34 5.39
C GLY A 71 -18.92 -17.60 4.35
N ASN A 72 -20.17 -17.27 4.71
CA ASN A 72 -21.32 -17.40 3.81
C ASN A 72 -21.54 -16.17 2.93
N ASP A 73 -20.89 -15.05 3.26
CA ASP A 73 -21.08 -13.79 2.58
C ASP A 73 -20.13 -13.63 1.38
N MET A 74 -20.60 -12.90 0.38
CA MET A 74 -19.75 -12.35 -0.67
C MET A 74 -19.30 -10.96 -0.25
N MET A 75 -18.01 -10.71 -0.39
CA MET A 75 -17.37 -9.46 -0.06
C MET A 75 -16.70 -8.87 -1.28
N ILE A 76 -16.75 -7.56 -1.39
CA ILE A 76 -16.05 -6.80 -2.42
C ILE A 76 -15.01 -5.90 -1.76
N ARG A 77 -13.81 -5.84 -2.34
CA ARG A 77 -12.72 -4.98 -1.89
C ARG A 77 -12.20 -4.14 -3.04
N TYR A 78 -12.15 -2.84 -2.82
CA TYR A 78 -11.56 -1.84 -3.70
C TYR A 78 -10.20 -1.44 -3.15
N ILE A 79 -9.19 -1.45 -4.01
CA ILE A 79 -7.82 -1.09 -3.68
C ILE A 79 -7.34 -0.06 -4.70
N SER A 80 -7.02 1.14 -4.21
CA SER A 80 -6.45 2.22 -5.03
C SER A 80 -5.14 2.72 -4.43
N CYS A 81 -4.42 3.54 -5.19
CA CYS A 81 -3.17 4.14 -4.73
C CYS A 81 -3.39 4.98 -3.47
N GLY A 82 -2.50 4.85 -2.49
CA GLY A 82 -2.54 5.68 -1.30
C GLY A 82 -2.32 7.15 -1.62
N LYS A 83 -2.91 8.02 -0.80
CA LYS A 83 -2.73 9.47 -0.92
C LYS A 83 -1.30 9.83 -0.48
N ILE A 84 -0.53 10.43 -1.39
CA ILE A 84 0.83 10.89 -1.11
C ILE A 84 0.82 12.42 -1.02
N GLY A 85 1.26 12.96 0.12
CA GLY A 85 1.60 14.38 0.21
C GLY A 85 2.91 14.63 -0.52
N VAL A 86 2.86 15.30 -1.67
CA VAL A 86 4.05 15.62 -2.45
C VAL A 86 4.67 16.90 -1.86
N PRO A 87 5.92 16.85 -1.36
CA PRO A 87 6.58 18.04 -0.83
C PRO A 87 6.77 19.12 -1.91
N PRO A 88 6.95 20.40 -1.52
CA PRO A 88 7.32 21.45 -2.47
C PRO A 88 8.55 21.05 -3.28
N SER A 89 8.60 21.45 -4.56
CA SER A 89 9.64 21.11 -5.54
C SER A 89 9.69 19.65 -6.00
N CYS A 90 8.98 18.71 -5.37
CA CYS A 90 8.86 17.33 -5.85
C CYS A 90 7.65 17.17 -6.79
N THR A 91 7.66 16.10 -7.58
CA THR A 91 6.56 15.74 -8.48
C THR A 91 6.18 14.27 -8.31
N LEU A 92 4.91 13.95 -8.46
CA LEU A 92 4.44 12.55 -8.51
C LEU A 92 4.42 12.10 -9.96
N ILE A 93 5.26 11.12 -10.31
CA ILE A 93 5.34 10.55 -11.65
C ILE A 93 4.53 9.25 -11.67
N ARG A 94 3.45 9.21 -12.46
CA ARG A 94 2.58 8.03 -12.61
C ARG A 94 2.63 7.51 -14.04
N ASP A 95 2.53 6.20 -14.18
CA ASP A 95 2.42 5.52 -15.47
C ASP A 95 1.11 4.72 -15.50
N LEU A 96 0.05 5.33 -16.04
CA LEU A 96 -1.27 4.71 -16.11
C LEU A 96 -1.37 3.57 -17.15
N SER A 97 -0.30 3.32 -17.93
CA SER A 97 -0.26 2.17 -18.84
C SER A 97 -0.01 0.85 -18.10
N LYS A 98 0.50 0.90 -16.86
CA LYS A 98 0.76 -0.28 -16.03
C LYS A 98 -0.49 -0.69 -15.25
N PRO A 99 -0.68 -1.99 -14.96
CA PRO A 99 -1.71 -2.42 -14.03
C PRO A 99 -1.38 -1.96 -12.60
N TYR A 100 -2.40 -1.87 -11.75
CA TYR A 100 -2.19 -1.70 -10.31
C TYR A 100 -1.30 -2.84 -9.77
N PRO A 101 -0.34 -2.57 -8.86
CA PRO A 101 0.02 -1.28 -8.26
C PRO A 101 1.05 -0.46 -9.06
N GLY A 102 1.53 -0.96 -10.21
CA GLY A 102 2.58 -0.32 -11.01
C GLY A 102 2.26 1.09 -11.51
N CYS A 103 0.98 1.44 -11.60
CA CYS A 103 0.50 2.77 -11.99
C CYS A 103 0.40 3.79 -10.84
N CYS A 104 0.70 3.40 -9.59
CA CYS A 104 0.62 4.32 -8.44
C CYS A 104 1.70 5.39 -8.43
N GLY A 105 2.80 5.15 -9.14
CA GLY A 105 3.85 6.14 -9.36
C GLY A 105 4.72 6.39 -8.14
N GLU A 106 5.76 7.18 -8.36
CA GLU A 106 6.78 7.50 -7.37
C GLU A 106 7.00 9.02 -7.28
N VAL A 107 7.43 9.47 -6.12
CA VAL A 107 7.77 10.89 -5.92
C VAL A 107 9.20 11.12 -6.40
N SER A 108 9.34 11.94 -7.44
CA SER A 108 10.63 12.42 -7.93
C SER A 108 10.91 13.81 -7.41
N CYS A 109 11.98 13.96 -6.64
CA CYS A 109 12.44 15.22 -6.10
C CYS A 109 13.73 15.66 -6.81
N PRO A 110 13.88 16.96 -7.13
CA PRO A 110 15.15 17.51 -7.57
C PRO A 110 16.23 17.19 -6.53
N LYS A 111 17.42 16.81 -7.01
CA LYS A 111 18.57 16.70 -6.12
C LYS A 111 18.81 18.08 -5.49
N PRO A 112 19.08 18.17 -4.17
CA PRO A 112 19.39 19.44 -3.56
C PRO A 112 20.54 20.11 -4.33
N LYS A 113 20.35 21.38 -4.72
CA LYS A 113 21.46 22.18 -5.26
C LYS A 113 22.57 22.19 -4.21
N GLN A 114 23.81 22.01 -4.65
CA GLN A 114 24.95 21.63 -3.81
C GLN A 114 25.54 22.65 -2.80
N PRO A 115 25.03 23.87 -2.51
CA PRO A 115 25.72 24.70 -1.52
C PRO A 115 25.71 24.12 -0.08
N LEU A 116 24.77 23.23 0.26
CA LEU A 116 24.55 22.78 1.63
C LEU A 116 25.39 21.55 2.05
N LEU A 117 25.83 20.71 1.10
CA LEU A 117 26.72 19.58 1.41
C LEU A 117 28.16 20.02 1.67
N ALA A 118 28.61 21.13 1.06
CA ALA A 118 29.94 21.70 1.30
C ALA A 118 30.14 22.28 2.71
N ARG A 119 29.08 22.36 3.52
CA ARG A 119 29.14 22.78 4.93
C ARG A 119 29.27 21.59 5.90
N PHE A 120 28.77 20.41 5.51
CA PHE A 120 28.91 19.19 6.32
C PHE A 120 30.30 18.56 6.19
N ASP A 121 30.89 18.58 4.99
CA ASP A 121 32.24 18.03 4.76
C ASP A 121 33.38 18.82 5.43
N ARG A 122 33.13 20.07 5.83
CA ARG A 122 34.13 20.91 6.54
C ARG A 122 34.13 20.70 8.05
N SER A 123 33.08 20.12 8.63
CA SER A 123 33.03 19.84 10.07
C SER A 123 33.74 18.55 10.47
N ALA A 124 34.14 17.71 9.50
CA ALA A 124 34.82 16.44 9.72
C ALA A 124 36.35 16.51 9.45
N ARG A 125 36.92 17.71 9.32
CA ARG A 125 38.34 17.93 8.99
C ARG A 125 39.11 18.72 10.05
N HIS A 126 38.56 18.80 11.25
CA HIS A 126 39.22 19.26 12.46
C HIS A 126 39.03 18.20 13.54
N ASP A 127 39.89 17.19 13.52
CA ASP A 127 40.44 16.47 14.67
C ASP A 127 41.68 15.69 14.20
#